data_AF-A0AAW0FT48-F1
#
_entry.id   AF-A0AAW0FT48-F1
#
_cell.length_a   1.000
_cell.length_b   1.000
_cell.length_c   1.000
_cell.angle_alpha   90.00
_cell.angle_beta   90.00
_cell.angle_gamma   90.00
#
_symmetry.space_group_name_H-M   'P 1'
#
loop_
_entity.id
_entity.type
_entity.pdbx_description
1 polymer ?
#
loop_
_entity_poly.entity_id
_entity_poly.type
_entity_poly.pdbx_seq_one_letter_code
_entity_poly.pdbx_strand_id
1 'polypeptide(L)'
;MAIDEKSLSGYSVARTNRASKAFTILKYSLCTYLAIYVYLNFISTRDSLSLSPEQVILNELESNHAGEWLQKYTDKPSLTGTAKNLADWTKLKFEEYGASASIDTYEVYLSFPHEHDLSLLDSKTNETLYKAPLEEDELSVDPASFKNNTVPTFLGYAANGNVTAEYVYVNYGTKNDFEELKKLGVDVNGKIAIARYGAIFRGLKVKFAQDNGAIGVLLYSDPGDDHGITPANGYKQYPEGPARNDGSVQRGSAQFLGGLGATPGDPTTPGYPSQGDDIKRSDPHQSTGKIPVLPISYREIKPILAKLNGKGAKSPKKWVGELEGYDYSIGPNPKVQLNLYNNQIYNITPIWNVYGEFEGESKDEVILIGNHRDAWVTGASDPHSGSAVLIEVARALGKLKASGYKFKRTIRLASWDGEEQGLLGLTEAGENFSKEFQSKVIAYLNLDSSLQICYIQRKVLVLY
;
A
#
# COMPACT_ATOMS: atom_id res chain seq x y z
N MET A 1 -58.32 -68.40 -79.05
CA MET A 1 -58.11 -66.99 -79.44
C MET A 1 -58.67 -66.10 -78.34
N ALA A 2 -57.91 -65.11 -77.88
CA ALA A 2 -58.43 -64.02 -77.05
C ALA A 2 -59.19 -63.02 -77.97
N ILE A 3 -60.24 -62.33 -77.50
CA ILE A 3 -60.33 -60.92 -77.01
C ILE A 3 -61.86 -60.65 -76.84
N ASP A 4 -62.43 -59.88 -75.91
CA ASP A 4 -61.94 -58.80 -75.01
C ASP A 4 -62.65 -58.77 -73.62
N GLU A 5 -62.40 -57.73 -72.81
CA GLU A 5 -63.00 -57.37 -71.51
C GLU A 5 -64.49 -56.93 -71.51
N LYS A 6 -65.22 -57.18 -70.40
CA LYS A 6 -65.70 -56.14 -69.42
C LYS A 6 -66.83 -56.61 -68.49
N SER A 7 -66.62 -56.47 -67.17
CA SER A 7 -67.36 -55.52 -66.31
C SER A 7 -67.28 -55.86 -64.81
N LEU A 8 -66.65 -54.96 -64.04
CA LEU A 8 -66.78 -54.82 -62.59
C LEU A 8 -67.48 -53.48 -62.33
N SER A 9 -68.45 -53.43 -61.42
CA SER A 9 -68.56 -52.33 -60.43
C SER A 9 -69.66 -52.62 -59.40
N GLY A 10 -69.32 -52.45 -58.12
CA GLY A 10 -70.18 -52.93 -57.01
C GLY A 10 -69.82 -52.38 -55.63
N TYR A 11 -69.58 -51.06 -55.54
CA TYR A 11 -69.59 -50.24 -54.30
C TYR A 11 -68.49 -50.43 -53.22
N SER A 12 -68.27 -49.32 -52.47
CA SER A 12 -67.24 -49.09 -51.44
C SER A 12 -65.82 -48.97 -52.02
N VAL A 13 -64.99 -47.94 -51.72
CA VAL A 13 -64.81 -47.22 -50.45
C VAL A 13 -64.64 -45.70 -50.71
N ALA A 14 -65.50 -44.86 -50.14
CA ALA A 14 -65.41 -43.38 -50.24
C ALA A 14 -65.33 -42.65 -48.88
N ARG A 15 -65.03 -43.34 -47.78
CA ARG A 15 -65.06 -42.78 -46.40
C ARG A 15 -63.71 -42.54 -45.73
N THR A 16 -62.59 -43.00 -46.28
CA THR A 16 -61.29 -43.01 -45.60
C THR A 16 -60.47 -41.70 -45.69
N ASN A 17 -60.77 -40.81 -46.63
CA ASN A 17 -59.88 -39.69 -46.98
C ASN A 17 -60.09 -38.37 -46.19
N ARG A 18 -61.23 -38.17 -45.50
CA ARG A 18 -61.45 -36.97 -44.65
C ARG A 18 -60.83 -37.13 -43.25
N ALA A 19 -60.95 -38.31 -42.65
CA ALA A 19 -60.42 -38.57 -41.31
C ALA A 19 -58.89 -38.50 -41.26
N SER A 20 -58.19 -39.05 -42.27
CA SER A 20 -56.71 -38.98 -42.33
C SER A 20 -56.21 -37.54 -42.46
N LYS A 21 -56.82 -36.72 -43.34
CA LYS A 21 -56.48 -35.29 -43.47
C LYS A 21 -56.73 -34.51 -42.18
N ALA A 22 -57.85 -34.76 -41.49
CA ALA A 22 -58.12 -34.12 -40.20
C ALA A 22 -57.09 -34.50 -39.12
N PHE A 23 -56.74 -35.79 -39.00
CA PHE A 23 -55.68 -36.26 -38.09
C PHE A 23 -54.30 -35.67 -38.42
N THR A 24 -53.98 -35.51 -39.70
CA THR A 24 -52.72 -34.91 -40.15
C THR A 24 -52.65 -33.41 -39.80
N ILE A 25 -53.72 -32.66 -40.07
CA ILE A 25 -53.81 -31.22 -39.69
C ILE A 25 -53.75 -31.06 -38.17
N LEU A 26 -54.43 -31.93 -37.40
CA LEU A 26 -54.38 -31.90 -35.94
C LEU A 26 -52.97 -32.18 -35.42
N LYS A 27 -52.25 -33.16 -36.00
CA LYS A 27 -50.84 -33.42 -35.66
C LYS A 27 -49.94 -32.23 -35.95
N TYR A 28 -50.04 -31.61 -37.14
CA TYR A 28 -49.21 -30.44 -37.45
C TYR A 28 -49.54 -29.22 -36.57
N SER A 29 -50.81 -29.02 -36.22
CA SER A 29 -51.26 -27.97 -35.30
C SER A 29 -50.76 -28.21 -33.87
N LEU A 30 -50.79 -29.47 -33.41
CA LEU A 30 -50.27 -29.84 -32.09
C LEU A 30 -48.75 -29.71 -32.03
N CYS A 31 -48.02 -30.13 -33.07
CA CYS A 31 -46.57 -29.98 -33.16
C CYS A 31 -46.13 -28.50 -33.23
N THR A 32 -46.85 -27.65 -33.97
CA THR A 32 -46.56 -26.21 -34.00
C THR A 32 -46.90 -25.53 -32.68
N TYR A 33 -48.01 -25.90 -32.03
CA TYR A 33 -48.32 -25.42 -30.68
C TYR A 33 -47.26 -25.85 -29.66
N LEU A 34 -46.80 -27.11 -29.68
CA LEU A 34 -45.71 -27.59 -28.83
C LEU A 34 -44.38 -26.88 -29.13
N ALA A 35 -44.04 -26.65 -30.40
CA ALA A 35 -42.84 -25.90 -30.77
C ALA A 35 -42.88 -24.45 -30.27
N ILE A 36 -44.03 -23.78 -30.42
CA ILE A 36 -44.26 -22.42 -29.89
C ILE A 36 -44.23 -22.42 -28.36
N TYR A 37 -44.87 -23.38 -27.70
CA TYR A 37 -44.87 -23.51 -26.24
C TYR A 37 -43.46 -23.75 -25.69
N VAL A 38 -42.67 -24.65 -26.30
CA VAL A 38 -41.27 -24.89 -25.94
C VAL A 38 -40.43 -23.64 -26.21
N TYR A 39 -40.61 -22.96 -27.33
CA TYR A 39 -39.87 -21.73 -27.67
C TYR A 39 -40.19 -20.59 -26.68
N LEU A 40 -41.45 -20.38 -26.34
CA LEU A 40 -41.88 -19.37 -25.35
C LEU A 40 -41.41 -19.71 -23.94
N ASN A 41 -41.46 -20.97 -23.52
CA ASN A 41 -40.89 -21.40 -22.24
C ASN A 41 -39.36 -21.24 -22.24
N PHE A 42 -38.67 -21.54 -23.34
CA PHE A 42 -37.22 -21.39 -23.46
C PHE A 42 -36.77 -19.92 -23.45
N ILE A 43 -37.58 -19.00 -23.96
CA ILE A 43 -37.38 -17.56 -23.79
C ILE A 43 -37.65 -17.15 -22.33
N SER A 44 -38.81 -17.56 -21.78
CA SER A 44 -39.22 -17.20 -20.42
C SER A 44 -38.26 -17.72 -19.33
N THR A 45 -37.62 -18.89 -19.51
CA THR A 45 -36.62 -19.40 -18.57
C THR A 45 -35.26 -18.71 -18.73
N ARG A 46 -34.94 -18.23 -19.93
CA ARG A 46 -33.70 -17.48 -20.20
C ARG A 46 -33.72 -16.12 -19.52
N ASP A 47 -34.87 -15.43 -19.54
CA ASP A 47 -35.06 -14.17 -18.83
C ASP A 47 -35.04 -14.36 -17.30
N SER A 48 -35.50 -15.51 -16.79
CA SER A 48 -35.49 -15.82 -15.34
C SER A 48 -34.15 -16.31 -14.78
N LEU A 49 -33.09 -16.42 -15.60
CA LEU A 49 -31.79 -16.99 -15.21
C LEU A 49 -30.62 -16.00 -15.29
N SER A 50 -30.89 -14.71 -15.52
CA SER A 50 -29.85 -13.67 -15.40
C SER A 50 -29.49 -13.43 -13.93
N LEU A 51 -28.24 -13.71 -13.56
CA LEU A 51 -27.69 -13.33 -12.26
C LEU A 51 -27.69 -11.81 -12.12
N SER A 52 -27.97 -11.31 -10.91
CA SER A 52 -27.78 -9.89 -10.61
C SER A 52 -26.29 -9.52 -10.70
N PRO A 53 -25.93 -8.25 -10.98
CA PRO A 53 -24.53 -7.81 -11.04
C PRO A 53 -23.73 -8.14 -9.78
N GLU A 54 -24.37 -8.04 -8.61
CA GLU A 54 -23.81 -8.42 -7.31
C GLU A 54 -23.49 -9.91 -7.26
N GLN A 55 -24.42 -10.79 -7.65
CA GLN A 55 -24.17 -12.23 -7.72
C GLN A 55 -23.08 -12.60 -8.73
N VAL A 56 -22.97 -11.89 -9.86
CA VAL A 56 -21.87 -12.14 -10.83
C VAL A 56 -20.51 -11.84 -10.19
N ILE A 57 -20.40 -10.73 -9.43
CA ILE A 57 -19.19 -10.38 -8.69
C ILE A 57 -18.90 -11.39 -7.58
N LEU A 58 -19.88 -11.68 -6.72
CA LEU A 58 -19.70 -12.57 -5.56
C LEU A 58 -19.34 -14.00 -5.98
N ASN A 59 -20.00 -14.54 -7.01
CA ASN A 59 -19.71 -15.87 -7.54
C ASN A 59 -18.30 -15.96 -8.17
N GLU A 60 -17.82 -14.88 -8.81
CA GLU A 60 -16.45 -14.83 -9.34
C GLU A 60 -15.41 -14.82 -8.22
N LEU A 61 -15.73 -14.20 -7.07
CA LEU A 61 -14.88 -14.12 -5.88
C LEU A 61 -14.98 -15.33 -4.94
N GLU A 62 -15.81 -16.34 -5.23
CA GLU A 62 -15.78 -17.63 -4.50
C GLU A 62 -14.43 -18.35 -4.70
N SER A 63 -13.86 -18.24 -5.90
CA SER A 63 -12.44 -18.54 -6.14
C SER A 63 -11.60 -17.34 -5.71
N ASN A 64 -10.63 -17.54 -4.83
CA ASN A 64 -9.77 -16.47 -4.31
C ASN A 64 -8.31 -16.68 -4.77
N HIS A 65 -7.82 -15.77 -5.61
CA HIS A 65 -6.44 -15.76 -6.12
C HIS A 65 -5.55 -14.71 -5.42
N ALA A 66 -6.05 -13.97 -4.42
CA ALA A 66 -5.30 -12.91 -3.75
C ALA A 66 -3.98 -13.40 -3.12
N GLY A 67 -3.92 -14.65 -2.64
CA GLY A 67 -2.67 -15.24 -2.15
C GLY A 67 -1.61 -15.43 -3.24
N GLU A 68 -2.01 -15.75 -4.46
CA GLU A 68 -1.13 -15.91 -5.63
C GLU A 68 -0.64 -14.54 -6.12
N TRP A 69 -1.53 -13.54 -6.14
CA TRP A 69 -1.16 -12.16 -6.46
C TRP A 69 -0.22 -11.57 -5.40
N LEU A 70 -0.49 -11.80 -4.12
CA LEU A 70 0.38 -11.35 -3.03
C LEU A 70 1.78 -11.94 -3.18
N GLN A 71 1.91 -13.27 -3.35
CA GLN A 71 3.21 -13.91 -3.62
C GLN A 71 3.92 -13.32 -4.84
N LYS A 72 3.17 -12.96 -5.90
CA LYS A 72 3.75 -12.36 -7.10
C LYS A 72 4.28 -10.94 -6.86
N TYR A 73 3.62 -10.15 -6.03
CA TYR A 73 4.06 -8.82 -5.64
C TYR A 73 5.25 -8.87 -4.66
N THR A 74 5.25 -9.82 -3.71
CA THR A 74 6.28 -9.94 -2.66
C THR A 74 7.54 -10.72 -3.06
N ASP A 75 7.62 -11.21 -4.31
CA ASP A 75 8.76 -12.01 -4.82
C ASP A 75 10.11 -11.30 -4.69
N LYS A 76 10.11 -9.95 -4.77
CA LYS A 76 11.31 -9.09 -4.71
C LYS A 76 10.98 -7.74 -4.09
N PRO A 77 11.97 -7.00 -3.58
CA PRO A 77 11.80 -5.60 -3.19
C PRO A 77 11.21 -4.74 -4.30
N SER A 78 10.28 -3.88 -3.94
CA SER A 78 9.52 -3.01 -4.83
C SER A 78 9.68 -1.53 -4.44
N LEU A 79 10.91 -1.10 -4.10
CA LEU A 79 11.18 0.29 -3.73
C LEU A 79 10.72 1.28 -4.83
N THR A 80 10.27 2.46 -4.40
CA THR A 80 9.85 3.57 -5.27
C THR A 80 10.80 3.76 -6.46
N GLY A 81 10.26 3.76 -7.68
CA GLY A 81 11.04 3.98 -8.89
C GLY A 81 12.01 2.84 -9.29
N THR A 82 11.98 1.67 -8.62
CA THR A 82 12.83 0.51 -9.01
C THR A 82 12.04 -0.61 -9.69
N ALA A 83 10.72 -0.68 -9.53
CA ALA A 83 9.88 -1.85 -9.86
C ALA A 83 9.06 -1.74 -11.16
N LYS A 84 9.63 -1.20 -12.25
CA LYS A 84 8.93 -1.05 -13.55
C LYS A 84 8.30 -2.35 -14.07
N ASN A 85 9.00 -3.48 -13.90
CA ASN A 85 8.50 -4.81 -14.27
C ASN A 85 7.18 -5.18 -13.57
N LEU A 86 6.95 -4.67 -12.36
CA LEU A 86 5.74 -4.89 -11.57
C LEU A 86 4.60 -3.98 -12.03
N ALA A 87 4.91 -2.75 -12.44
CA ALA A 87 3.97 -1.86 -13.12
C ALA A 87 3.47 -2.48 -14.45
N ASP A 88 4.41 -3.00 -15.27
CA ASP A 88 4.09 -3.67 -16.53
C ASP A 88 3.25 -4.94 -16.32
N TRP A 89 3.55 -5.75 -15.29
CA TRP A 89 2.73 -6.91 -14.93
C TRP A 89 1.31 -6.50 -14.50
N THR A 90 1.19 -5.44 -13.69
CA THR A 90 -0.10 -4.90 -13.23
C THR A 90 -0.95 -4.43 -14.42
N LYS A 91 -0.33 -3.72 -15.38
CA LYS A 91 -0.98 -3.29 -16.63
C LYS A 91 -1.52 -4.49 -17.41
N LEU A 92 -0.68 -5.50 -17.63
CA LEU A 92 -1.07 -6.71 -18.36
C LEU A 92 -2.21 -7.45 -17.67
N LYS A 93 -2.27 -7.45 -16.33
CA LYS A 93 -3.39 -8.04 -15.58
C LYS A 93 -4.69 -7.26 -15.71
N PHE A 94 -4.64 -5.93 -15.73
CA PHE A 94 -5.83 -5.12 -16.05
C PHE A 94 -6.33 -5.40 -17.47
N GLU A 95 -5.44 -5.56 -18.46
CA GLU A 95 -5.80 -5.93 -19.84
C GLU A 95 -6.37 -7.36 -19.94
N GLU A 96 -5.78 -8.32 -19.23
CA GLU A 96 -6.27 -9.72 -19.13
C GLU A 96 -7.72 -9.77 -18.62
N TYR A 97 -8.07 -8.92 -17.65
CA TYR A 97 -9.43 -8.78 -17.13
C TYR A 97 -10.28 -7.75 -17.88
N GLY A 98 -9.85 -7.33 -19.08
CA GLY A 98 -10.67 -6.59 -20.04
C GLY A 98 -10.85 -5.11 -19.73
N ALA A 99 -10.02 -4.51 -18.88
CA ALA A 99 -9.89 -3.07 -18.76
C ALA A 99 -9.05 -2.50 -19.92
N SER A 100 -9.25 -1.22 -20.26
CA SER A 100 -8.28 -0.49 -21.09
C SER A 100 -7.19 0.07 -20.18
N ALA A 101 -5.93 -0.34 -20.36
CA ALA A 101 -4.87 -0.02 -19.41
C ALA A 101 -3.74 0.84 -20.01
N SER A 102 -3.22 1.75 -19.18
CA SER A 102 -2.13 2.67 -19.52
C SER A 102 -1.12 2.76 -18.39
N ILE A 103 0.05 3.34 -18.68
CA ILE A 103 1.04 3.74 -17.68
C ILE A 103 1.39 5.21 -17.94
N ASP A 104 1.32 6.04 -16.89
CA ASP A 104 1.95 7.35 -16.87
C ASP A 104 3.31 7.25 -16.19
N THR A 105 4.28 8.02 -16.69
CA THR A 105 5.58 8.21 -16.04
C THR A 105 5.69 9.64 -15.50
N TYR A 106 6.18 9.78 -14.27
CA TYR A 106 6.52 11.06 -13.66
C TYR A 106 7.98 11.01 -13.23
N GLU A 107 8.76 12.03 -13.55
CA GLU A 107 10.20 12.10 -13.26
C GLU A 107 10.38 12.80 -11.91
N VAL A 108 10.37 12.07 -10.79
CA VAL A 108 10.29 12.66 -9.44
C VAL A 108 11.65 12.72 -8.74
N TYR A 109 11.85 13.71 -7.88
CA TYR A 109 13.02 13.79 -6.99
C TYR A 109 12.92 12.72 -5.89
N LEU A 110 13.79 11.71 -5.93
CA LEU A 110 13.85 10.63 -4.93
C LEU A 110 15.12 10.68 -4.09
N SER A 111 15.10 9.87 -3.02
CA SER A 111 16.24 9.57 -2.17
C SER A 111 16.46 8.06 -2.06
N PHE A 112 17.72 7.63 -2.02
CA PHE A 112 18.12 6.22 -1.90
C PHE A 112 19.25 6.06 -0.87
N PRO A 113 19.31 4.94 -0.13
CA PRO A 113 20.36 4.72 0.83
C PRO A 113 21.70 4.51 0.12
N HIS A 114 22.78 5.02 0.71
CA HIS A 114 24.14 4.80 0.19
C HIS A 114 25.10 4.42 1.31
N GLU A 115 25.27 5.27 2.32
CA GLU A 115 26.07 4.96 3.52
C GLU A 115 25.41 5.53 4.77
N HIS A 116 25.57 4.83 5.89
CA HIS A 116 25.23 5.33 7.22
C HIS A 116 26.25 4.82 8.25
N ASP A 117 26.35 5.50 9.39
CA ASP A 117 27.07 5.00 10.57
C ASP A 117 26.42 5.59 11.83
N LEU A 118 26.39 4.81 12.91
CA LEU A 118 26.02 5.30 14.22
C LEU A 118 26.94 4.71 15.29
N SER A 119 27.72 5.59 15.90
CA SER A 119 28.72 5.24 16.90
C SER A 119 28.54 6.04 18.19
N LEU A 120 28.45 5.35 19.32
CA LEU A 120 28.49 5.93 20.66
C LEU A 120 29.94 6.10 21.08
N LEU A 121 30.35 7.32 21.41
CA LEU A 121 31.72 7.66 21.76
C LEU A 121 31.84 8.16 23.21
N ASP A 122 33.00 7.96 23.82
CA ASP A 122 33.37 8.71 25.03
C ASP A 122 33.67 10.18 24.65
N SER A 123 33.08 11.14 25.37
CA SER A 123 33.19 12.57 25.06
C SER A 123 34.57 13.18 25.30
N LYS A 124 35.50 12.47 25.95
CA LYS A 124 36.86 12.95 26.22
C LYS A 124 37.90 12.29 25.33
N THR A 125 37.78 10.99 25.07
CA THR A 125 38.78 10.24 24.28
C THR A 125 38.40 10.09 22.81
N ASN A 126 37.13 10.33 22.45
CA ASN A 126 36.52 9.96 21.17
C ASN A 126 36.62 8.45 20.84
N GLU A 127 36.84 7.60 21.84
CA GLU A 127 36.86 6.15 21.70
C GLU A 127 35.44 5.61 21.49
N THR A 128 35.28 4.70 20.51
CA THR A 128 34.00 4.04 20.23
C THR A 128 33.64 3.05 21.33
N LEU A 129 32.63 3.40 22.14
CA LEU A 129 32.09 2.58 23.22
C LEU A 129 31.07 1.53 22.72
N TYR A 130 30.38 1.85 21.63
CA TYR A 130 29.44 0.96 20.94
C TYR A 130 29.24 1.45 19.50
N LYS A 131 29.03 0.51 18.57
CA LYS A 131 28.67 0.80 17.18
C LYS A 131 27.40 0.02 16.85
N ALA A 132 26.37 0.71 16.37
CA ALA A 132 25.13 0.07 15.96
C ALA A 132 25.32 -0.56 14.56
N PRO A 133 24.91 -1.83 14.34
CA PRO A 133 24.89 -2.44 13.02
C PRO A 133 24.00 -1.71 12.01
N LEU A 134 22.83 -1.19 12.44
CA LEU A 134 21.80 -0.63 11.56
C LEU A 134 21.28 -1.65 10.52
N GLU A 135 21.31 -2.94 10.86
CA GLU A 135 20.87 -4.04 10.00
C GLU A 135 19.74 -4.84 10.68
N GLU A 136 18.77 -5.27 9.89
CA GLU A 136 17.76 -6.24 10.32
C GLU A 136 18.30 -7.68 10.21
N ASP A 137 17.72 -8.61 10.97
CA ASP A 137 18.19 -9.99 11.03
C ASP A 137 17.85 -10.79 9.76
N GLU A 138 18.82 -11.55 9.24
CA GLU A 138 18.57 -12.57 8.22
C GLU A 138 18.00 -13.85 8.89
N LEU A 139 16.72 -14.12 8.67
CA LEU A 139 15.96 -15.23 9.25
C LEU A 139 15.86 -16.38 8.25
N SER A 140 16.42 -17.55 8.57
CA SER A 140 16.47 -18.71 7.67
C SER A 140 15.10 -19.27 7.24
N VAL A 141 14.04 -18.96 8.00
CA VAL A 141 12.65 -19.34 7.69
C VAL A 141 11.93 -18.32 6.80
N ASP A 142 12.51 -17.14 6.58
CA ASP A 142 11.92 -16.04 5.83
C ASP A 142 12.93 -15.49 4.80
N PRO A 143 12.92 -16.00 3.55
CA PRO A 143 13.80 -15.53 2.50
C PRO A 143 13.66 -14.04 2.12
N ALA A 144 12.58 -13.36 2.52
CA ALA A 144 12.44 -11.91 2.30
C ALA A 144 13.36 -11.09 3.22
N SER A 145 13.84 -11.67 4.32
CA SER A 145 14.78 -11.04 5.25
C SER A 145 16.24 -11.05 4.78
N PHE A 146 16.59 -11.82 3.75
CA PHE A 146 17.96 -11.96 3.27
C PHE A 146 18.50 -10.65 2.67
N LYS A 147 19.80 -10.38 2.80
CA LYS A 147 20.40 -9.09 2.41
C LYS A 147 20.24 -8.70 0.94
N ASN A 148 20.09 -9.68 0.03
CA ASN A 148 19.81 -9.44 -1.38
C ASN A 148 18.33 -9.12 -1.70
N ASN A 149 17.45 -9.34 -0.72
CA ASN A 149 16.00 -9.16 -0.80
C ASN A 149 15.51 -8.06 0.15
N THR A 150 16.39 -7.19 0.63
CA THR A 150 16.05 -6.03 1.45
C THR A 150 16.77 -4.77 0.99
N VAL A 151 16.27 -3.61 1.44
CA VAL A 151 16.87 -2.29 1.23
C VAL A 151 17.58 -1.91 2.53
N PRO A 152 18.79 -1.30 2.51
CA PRO A 152 19.45 -0.83 3.73
C PRO A 152 18.54 0.05 4.60
N THR A 153 18.78 0.10 5.91
CA THR A 153 17.93 0.90 6.80
C THR A 153 18.16 2.39 6.57
N PHE A 154 17.09 3.11 6.25
CA PHE A 154 17.15 4.56 6.05
C PHE A 154 15.77 5.20 6.20
N LEU A 155 15.77 6.53 6.20
CA LEU A 155 14.57 7.34 6.10
C LEU A 155 14.68 8.20 4.84
N GLY A 156 13.70 8.09 3.95
CA GLY A 156 13.68 8.85 2.69
C GLY A 156 13.68 10.35 2.96
N TYR A 157 14.44 11.11 2.19
CA TYR A 157 14.67 12.54 2.34
C TYR A 157 15.30 12.97 3.69
N ALA A 158 15.95 12.07 4.42
CA ALA A 158 16.80 12.46 5.55
C ALA A 158 18.11 13.06 5.01
N ALA A 159 18.43 14.29 5.42
CA ALA A 159 19.52 15.05 4.82
C ALA A 159 20.90 14.39 5.02
N ASN A 160 21.81 14.63 4.08
CA ASN A 160 23.18 14.14 4.22
C ASN A 160 23.92 14.95 5.30
N GLY A 161 24.67 14.27 6.15
CA GLY A 161 25.41 14.91 7.23
C GLY A 161 26.18 13.93 8.10
N ASN A 162 27.25 14.43 8.71
CA ASN A 162 28.02 13.73 9.74
C ASN A 162 28.11 14.66 10.95
N VAL A 163 27.45 14.30 12.05
CA VAL A 163 27.36 15.13 13.25
C VAL A 163 27.79 14.33 14.48
N THR A 164 28.54 14.98 15.37
CA THR A 164 28.91 14.40 16.68
C THR A 164 28.47 15.34 17.78
N ALA A 165 27.60 14.88 18.69
CA ALA A 165 27.09 15.69 19.79
C ALA A 165 26.57 14.87 20.97
N GLU A 166 26.37 15.55 22.10
CA GLU A 166 25.47 15.07 23.14
C GLU A 166 24.07 14.78 22.56
N TYR A 167 23.33 13.90 23.23
CA TYR A 167 21.99 13.49 22.82
C TYR A 167 21.00 13.53 23.98
N VAL A 168 19.73 13.72 23.62
CA VAL A 168 18.60 13.82 24.55
C VAL A 168 17.41 13.01 24.05
N TYR A 169 16.66 12.42 24.97
CA TYR A 169 15.42 11.71 24.67
C TYR A 169 14.23 12.68 24.64
N VAL A 170 13.50 12.70 23.53
CA VAL A 170 12.43 13.68 23.26
C VAL A 170 11.03 13.06 23.16
N ASN A 171 10.84 11.87 23.76
CA ASN A 171 9.58 11.10 23.69
C ASN A 171 9.15 10.86 22.24
N TYR A 172 7.94 11.25 21.85
CA TYR A 172 7.45 11.10 20.47
C TYR A 172 7.92 12.24 19.55
N GLY A 173 8.71 13.20 20.04
CA GLY A 173 9.15 14.35 19.26
C GLY A 173 8.01 15.28 18.83
N THR A 174 6.89 15.30 19.57
CA THR A 174 5.79 16.23 19.26
C THR A 174 6.13 17.65 19.66
N LYS A 175 5.44 18.64 19.08
CA LYS A 175 5.56 20.05 19.51
C LYS A 175 5.35 20.19 21.03
N ASN A 176 4.39 19.47 21.59
CA ASN A 176 4.11 19.46 23.04
C ASN A 176 5.27 18.84 23.85
N ASP A 177 5.99 17.85 23.30
CA ASP A 177 7.16 17.28 23.97
C ASP A 177 8.32 18.30 24.01
N PHE A 178 8.58 19.01 22.91
CA PHE A 178 9.59 20.09 22.88
C PHE A 178 9.22 21.28 23.79
N GLU A 179 7.93 21.61 23.92
CA GLU A 179 7.46 22.59 24.90
C GLU A 179 7.65 22.11 26.35
N GLU A 180 7.50 20.80 26.61
CA GLU A 180 7.76 20.21 27.92
C GLU A 180 9.26 20.17 28.26
N LEU A 181 10.14 19.84 27.30
CA LEU A 181 11.60 19.91 27.48
C LEU A 181 12.04 21.31 27.92
N LYS A 182 11.49 22.36 27.31
CA LYS A 182 11.75 23.76 27.69
C LYS A 182 11.33 24.07 29.13
N LYS A 183 10.17 23.56 29.58
CA LYS A 183 9.72 23.71 30.99
C LYS A 183 10.61 22.95 31.96
N LEU A 184 11.15 21.81 31.54
CA LEU A 184 12.10 20.99 32.32
C LEU A 184 13.54 21.54 32.28
N GLY A 185 13.79 22.64 31.56
CA GLY A 185 15.11 23.25 31.44
C GLY A 185 16.10 22.46 30.57
N VAL A 186 15.59 21.59 29.69
CA VAL A 186 16.41 20.79 28.77
C VAL A 186 16.57 21.54 27.45
N ASP A 187 17.81 21.91 27.13
CA ASP A 187 18.17 22.47 25.82
C ASP A 187 18.47 21.36 24.81
N VAL A 188 17.86 21.47 23.63
CA VAL A 188 18.03 20.55 22.49
C VAL A 188 18.98 21.14 21.44
N ASN A 189 19.27 22.44 21.51
CA ASN A 189 20.08 23.14 20.53
C ASN A 189 21.50 22.55 20.45
N GLY A 190 21.95 22.22 19.24
CA GLY A 190 23.25 21.59 19.00
C GLY A 190 23.34 20.11 19.40
N LYS A 191 22.21 19.45 19.75
CA LYS A 191 22.19 18.04 20.20
C LYS A 191 21.54 17.11 19.17
N ILE A 192 21.75 15.82 19.34
CA ILE A 192 21.01 14.76 18.63
C ILE A 192 19.75 14.43 19.43
N ALA A 193 18.58 14.51 18.79
CA ALA A 193 17.30 14.17 19.43
C ALA A 193 16.94 12.71 19.16
N ILE A 194 16.76 11.91 20.21
CA ILE A 194 16.28 10.52 20.11
C ILE A 194 14.78 10.51 20.39
N ALA A 195 13.98 10.12 19.39
CA ALA A 195 12.53 10.03 19.51
C ALA A 195 12.05 8.59 19.22
N ARG A 196 10.96 8.18 19.85
CA ARG A 196 10.23 6.97 19.44
C ARG A 196 9.21 7.27 18.34
N TYR A 197 8.92 6.28 17.50
CA TYR A 197 7.82 6.31 16.52
C TYR A 197 6.44 6.40 17.18
N GLY A 198 5.37 6.57 16.38
CA GLY A 198 4.00 6.75 16.89
C GLY A 198 3.64 8.21 17.19
N ALA A 199 2.37 8.44 17.58
CA ALA A 199 1.71 9.73 17.87
C ALA A 199 1.62 10.77 16.73
N ILE A 200 2.66 10.98 15.93
CA ILE A 200 2.71 11.90 14.77
C ILE A 200 3.55 11.31 13.63
N PHE A 201 3.33 11.81 12.41
CA PHE A 201 4.15 11.44 11.25
C PHE A 201 5.64 11.71 11.49
N ARG A 202 6.50 10.78 11.04
CA ARG A 202 7.93 10.77 11.40
C ARG A 202 8.70 12.00 10.91
N GLY A 203 8.40 12.51 9.71
CA GLY A 203 8.99 13.76 9.21
C GLY A 203 8.64 14.99 10.06
N LEU A 204 7.49 15.01 10.74
CA LEU A 204 7.16 16.10 11.67
C LEU A 204 8.01 16.05 12.95
N LYS A 205 8.43 14.85 13.40
CA LYS A 205 9.41 14.71 14.50
C LYS A 205 10.74 15.36 14.11
N VAL A 206 11.20 15.11 12.87
CA VAL A 206 12.42 15.71 12.30
C VAL A 206 12.27 17.22 12.19
N LYS A 207 11.15 17.72 11.65
CA LYS A 207 10.85 19.15 11.57
C LYS A 207 10.91 19.81 12.94
N PHE A 208 10.20 19.28 13.94
CA PHE A 208 10.16 19.89 15.26
C PHE A 208 11.50 19.80 16.00
N ALA A 209 12.28 18.74 15.79
CA ALA A 209 13.64 18.68 16.31
C ALA A 209 14.52 19.79 15.70
N GLN A 210 14.50 19.93 14.37
CA GLN A 210 15.23 20.97 13.63
C GLN A 210 14.80 22.39 14.05
N ASP A 211 13.49 22.64 14.14
CA ASP A 211 12.92 23.93 14.57
C ASP A 211 13.30 24.29 16.03
N ASN A 212 13.74 23.30 16.82
CA ASN A 212 14.28 23.48 18.18
C ASN A 212 15.82 23.36 18.25
N GLY A 213 16.51 23.40 17.11
CA GLY A 213 17.98 23.45 17.03
C GLY A 213 18.69 22.10 17.13
N ALA A 214 17.98 20.96 17.09
CA ALA A 214 18.64 19.67 16.98
C ALA A 214 19.46 19.60 15.67
N ILE A 215 20.63 18.97 15.72
CA ILE A 215 21.52 18.82 14.55
C ILE A 215 21.50 17.41 13.94
N GLY A 216 20.74 16.50 14.54
CA GLY A 216 20.50 15.15 14.03
C GLY A 216 19.36 14.48 14.80
N VAL A 217 18.74 13.47 14.21
CA VAL A 217 17.61 12.75 14.83
C VAL A 217 17.78 11.24 14.71
N LEU A 218 17.44 10.51 15.77
CA LEU A 218 17.47 9.05 15.79
C LEU A 218 16.07 8.53 16.16
N LEU A 219 15.49 7.69 15.30
CA LEU A 219 14.11 7.19 15.45
C LEU A 219 14.08 5.69 15.73
N TYR A 220 13.43 5.27 16.81
CA TYR A 220 13.27 3.85 17.18
C TYR A 220 11.80 3.47 17.43
N SER A 221 11.46 2.19 17.31
CA SER A 221 10.13 1.68 17.69
C SER A 221 10.19 1.22 19.14
N ASP A 222 9.49 1.89 20.07
CA ASP A 222 9.49 1.45 21.47
C ASP A 222 8.55 0.25 21.65
N PRO A 223 8.94 -0.84 22.32
CA PRO A 223 8.05 -1.97 22.54
C PRO A 223 6.75 -1.60 23.26
N GLY A 224 6.73 -0.51 24.04
CA GLY A 224 5.52 -0.01 24.69
C GLY A 224 4.45 0.50 23.72
N ASP A 225 4.80 0.73 22.46
CA ASP A 225 3.87 1.10 21.38
C ASP A 225 3.29 -0.13 20.65
N ASP A 226 3.79 -1.36 20.89
CA ASP A 226 3.35 -2.61 20.24
C ASP A 226 2.04 -3.19 20.85
N HIS A 227 1.19 -2.35 21.43
CA HIS A 227 -0.15 -2.68 21.96
C HIS A 227 -0.22 -3.91 22.89
N GLY A 228 0.85 -4.16 23.64
CA GLY A 228 0.96 -5.29 24.57
C GLY A 228 1.39 -6.62 23.93
N ILE A 229 1.62 -6.67 22.61
CA ILE A 229 2.16 -7.84 21.91
C ILE A 229 3.69 -7.83 22.04
N THR A 230 4.18 -7.93 23.28
CA THR A 230 5.59 -7.80 23.64
C THR A 230 6.14 -9.06 24.33
N PRO A 231 7.47 -9.29 24.30
CA PRO A 231 8.10 -10.37 25.07
C PRO A 231 7.85 -10.27 26.59
N ALA A 232 7.69 -9.05 27.11
CA ALA A 232 7.36 -8.79 28.51
C ALA A 232 6.00 -9.39 28.91
N ASN A 233 5.05 -9.46 27.96
CA ASN A 233 3.74 -10.09 28.12
C ASN A 233 3.72 -11.57 27.69
N GLY A 234 4.89 -12.18 27.46
CA GLY A 234 5.03 -13.60 27.14
C GLY A 234 4.81 -13.97 25.67
N TYR A 235 4.67 -12.99 24.77
CA TYR A 235 4.59 -13.25 23.33
C TYR A 235 5.98 -13.58 22.77
N LYS A 236 6.07 -14.64 21.96
CA LYS A 236 7.25 -14.89 21.13
C LYS A 236 7.34 -13.84 20.03
N GLN A 237 8.57 -13.48 19.69
CA GLN A 237 8.87 -12.54 18.61
C GLN A 237 8.81 -13.23 17.25
N TYR A 238 8.69 -12.45 16.18
CA TYR A 238 8.84 -12.96 14.83
C TYR A 238 10.26 -13.54 14.64
N PRO A 239 10.40 -14.76 14.10
CA PRO A 239 9.39 -15.54 13.37
C PRO A 239 8.53 -16.51 14.22
N GLU A 240 8.86 -16.78 15.49
CA GLU A 240 8.14 -17.77 16.32
C GLU A 240 6.83 -17.27 16.95
N GLY A 241 6.47 -16.00 16.76
CA GLY A 241 5.23 -15.41 17.25
C GLY A 241 4.97 -13.99 16.75
N PRO A 242 3.90 -13.33 17.25
CA PRO A 242 3.41 -12.06 16.72
C PRO A 242 4.11 -10.81 17.29
N ALA A 243 4.96 -10.95 18.31
CA ALA A 243 5.70 -9.80 18.83
C ALA A 243 6.77 -9.33 17.83
N ARG A 244 7.07 -8.04 17.82
CA ARG A 244 8.08 -7.45 16.95
C ARG A 244 9.45 -8.11 17.16
N ASN A 245 10.16 -8.46 16.07
CA ASN A 245 11.55 -8.87 16.13
C ASN A 245 12.43 -7.70 16.63
N ASP A 246 13.38 -7.94 17.53
CA ASP A 246 14.10 -6.85 18.22
C ASP A 246 15.10 -6.10 17.33
N GLY A 247 15.56 -6.75 16.25
CA GLY A 247 16.36 -6.18 15.18
C GLY A 247 15.57 -5.42 14.12
N SER A 248 14.23 -5.49 14.11
CA SER A 248 13.43 -4.82 13.07
C SER A 248 13.54 -3.29 13.09
N VAL A 249 13.52 -2.68 11.91
CA VAL A 249 13.71 -1.24 11.72
C VAL A 249 12.63 -0.66 10.82
N GLN A 250 11.80 0.23 11.39
CA GLN A 250 10.84 0.99 10.59
C GLN A 250 11.58 2.02 9.72
N ARG A 251 11.55 1.79 8.39
CA ARG A 251 11.85 2.77 7.33
C ARG A 251 10.65 3.73 7.14
N GLY A 252 10.76 4.70 6.23
CA GLY A 252 9.72 5.70 6.01
C GLY A 252 10.24 7.02 5.48
N SER A 253 9.35 7.84 4.89
CA SER A 253 9.70 9.20 4.50
C SER A 253 9.86 10.15 5.71
N ALA A 254 10.89 10.99 5.65
CA ALA A 254 11.14 12.13 6.54
C ALA A 254 10.64 13.47 5.95
N GLN A 255 9.95 13.48 4.80
CA GLN A 255 9.22 14.64 4.27
C GLN A 255 8.22 15.16 5.32
N PHE A 256 7.95 16.45 5.35
CA PHE A 256 7.14 17.11 6.38
C PHE A 256 5.62 16.93 6.18
N LEU A 257 5.19 15.76 5.73
CA LEU A 257 3.79 15.44 5.43
C LEU A 257 2.84 15.81 6.59
N GLY A 258 1.73 16.47 6.26
CA GLY A 258 0.76 16.99 7.23
C GLY A 258 1.21 18.24 8.00
N GLY A 259 2.40 18.79 7.70
CA GLY A 259 2.91 20.02 8.30
C GLY A 259 2.28 21.28 7.70
N LEU A 260 2.16 22.34 8.51
CA LEU A 260 1.71 23.64 8.01
C LEU A 260 2.71 24.18 6.97
N GLY A 261 2.25 24.34 5.72
CA GLY A 261 3.06 24.80 4.59
C GLY A 261 3.86 23.71 3.87
N ALA A 262 3.76 22.46 4.30
CA ALA A 262 4.36 21.32 3.60
C ALA A 262 3.35 20.68 2.65
N THR A 263 3.79 20.32 1.44
CA THR A 263 2.99 19.60 0.46
C THR A 263 3.42 18.12 0.39
N PRO A 264 2.47 17.19 0.18
CA PRO A 264 2.79 15.88 -0.41
C PRO A 264 3.23 16.06 -1.87
N GLY A 265 3.62 14.97 -2.54
CA GLY A 265 4.15 15.01 -3.91
C GLY A 265 5.65 15.29 -3.97
N ASP A 266 6.20 15.41 -5.18
CA ASP A 266 7.61 15.73 -5.38
C ASP A 266 7.96 17.06 -4.68
N PRO A 267 8.89 17.06 -3.71
CA PRO A 267 9.22 18.26 -2.93
C PRO A 267 9.83 19.39 -3.78
N THR A 268 10.19 19.11 -5.04
CA THR A 268 10.76 20.06 -6.00
C THR A 268 9.75 20.60 -7.01
N THR A 269 8.57 20.01 -7.20
CA THR A 269 7.52 20.50 -8.12
C THR A 269 6.16 20.77 -7.44
N PRO A 270 6.11 21.49 -6.29
CA PRO A 270 4.87 21.67 -5.55
C PRO A 270 3.80 22.42 -6.37
N GLY A 271 2.67 21.77 -6.66
CA GLY A 271 1.51 22.34 -7.33
C GLY A 271 1.45 22.14 -8.85
N TYR A 272 2.35 21.35 -9.45
CA TYR A 272 2.33 21.01 -10.87
C TYR A 272 3.11 19.71 -11.16
N PRO A 273 2.64 18.87 -12.10
CA PRO A 273 3.23 17.55 -12.31
C PRO A 273 4.66 17.62 -12.85
N SER A 274 5.49 16.69 -12.40
CA SER A 274 6.85 16.42 -12.85
C SER A 274 6.87 15.61 -14.15
N GLN A 275 6.08 16.03 -15.14
CA GLN A 275 5.93 15.37 -16.44
C GLN A 275 6.10 16.36 -17.61
N GLY A 276 6.89 15.96 -18.61
CA GLY A 276 7.15 16.74 -19.83
C GLY A 276 8.58 17.31 -19.88
N ASP A 277 8.81 18.17 -20.88
CA ASP A 277 10.11 18.83 -21.09
C ASP A 277 10.27 20.07 -20.18
N ASP A 278 11.52 20.44 -19.86
CA ASP A 278 11.89 21.66 -19.10
C ASP A 278 11.17 21.84 -17.73
N ILE A 279 10.96 20.75 -16.99
CA ILE A 279 10.40 20.74 -15.63
C ILE A 279 11.23 21.66 -14.71
N LYS A 280 10.67 22.80 -14.33
CA LYS A 280 11.26 23.70 -13.32
C LYS A 280 11.20 23.03 -11.95
N ARG A 281 12.24 23.22 -11.14
CA ARG A 281 12.35 22.63 -9.80
C ARG A 281 12.74 23.65 -8.75
N SER A 282 12.14 23.51 -7.57
CA SER A 282 12.33 24.33 -6.37
C SER A 282 13.28 23.67 -5.37
N ASP A 283 13.75 24.43 -4.37
CA ASP A 283 14.47 23.88 -3.21
C ASP A 283 13.56 22.91 -2.42
N PRO A 284 13.90 21.62 -2.30
CA PRO A 284 13.07 20.62 -1.64
C PRO A 284 12.90 20.89 -0.13
N HIS A 285 13.77 21.68 0.48
CA HIS A 285 13.78 21.90 1.93
C HIS A 285 12.66 22.81 2.47
N GLN A 286 11.67 23.16 1.64
CA GLN A 286 10.36 23.61 2.13
C GLN A 286 9.56 22.43 2.71
N SER A 287 9.71 21.24 2.10
CA SER A 287 9.04 20.00 2.48
C SER A 287 9.97 18.94 3.06
N THR A 288 11.30 19.10 3.03
CA THR A 288 12.27 18.13 3.58
C THR A 288 13.22 18.72 4.64
N GLY A 289 13.82 17.85 5.45
CA GLY A 289 14.79 18.22 6.49
C GLY A 289 16.14 18.67 5.95
N LYS A 290 16.90 19.39 6.80
CA LYS A 290 18.30 19.81 6.60
C LYS A 290 19.27 19.16 7.59
N ILE A 291 18.79 18.25 8.44
CA ILE A 291 19.58 17.53 9.44
C ILE A 291 19.55 16.01 9.16
N PRO A 292 20.64 15.28 9.41
CA PRO A 292 20.69 13.84 9.21
C PRO A 292 19.79 13.09 10.19
N VAL A 293 19.16 12.02 9.69
CA VAL A 293 18.23 11.18 10.45
C VAL A 293 18.53 9.73 10.17
N LEU A 294 18.57 8.89 11.20
CA LEU A 294 18.65 7.43 11.06
C LEU A 294 17.47 6.76 11.78
N PRO A 295 16.90 5.69 11.20
CA PRO A 295 16.08 4.74 11.94
C PRO A 295 16.98 3.71 12.65
N ILE A 296 16.53 3.15 13.76
CA ILE A 296 17.28 2.13 14.53
C ILE A 296 16.33 1.14 15.21
N SER A 297 16.79 -0.10 15.37
CA SER A 297 16.04 -1.16 16.05
C SER A 297 16.02 -0.93 17.56
N TYR A 298 15.02 -1.50 18.25
CA TYR A 298 14.96 -1.35 19.70
C TYR A 298 16.03 -2.19 20.42
N ARG A 299 16.57 -3.23 19.79
CA ARG A 299 17.78 -3.92 20.26
C ARG A 299 18.99 -2.98 20.32
N GLU A 300 19.23 -2.22 19.27
CA GLU A 300 20.46 -1.43 19.10
C GLU A 300 20.42 -0.09 19.84
N ILE A 301 19.23 0.47 20.07
CA ILE A 301 19.09 1.71 20.85
C ILE A 301 19.27 1.51 22.36
N LYS A 302 19.04 0.29 22.90
CA LYS A 302 19.22 -0.05 24.33
C LYS A 302 20.57 0.42 24.91
N PRO A 303 21.76 0.03 24.37
CA PRO A 303 23.05 0.44 24.93
C PRO A 303 23.31 1.96 24.88
N ILE A 304 22.66 2.68 23.96
CA ILE A 304 22.76 4.14 23.82
C ILE A 304 21.90 4.85 24.87
N LEU A 305 20.61 4.49 24.97
CA LEU A 305 19.68 5.09 25.93
C LEU A 305 20.01 4.72 27.39
N ALA A 306 20.52 3.51 27.64
CA ALA A 306 20.98 3.12 28.98
C ALA A 306 22.10 4.01 29.55
N LYS A 307 22.86 4.74 28.73
CA LYS A 307 23.83 5.74 29.22
C LYS A 307 23.17 7.01 29.77
N LEU A 308 21.89 7.25 29.47
CA LEU A 308 21.12 8.36 30.05
C LEU A 308 20.57 8.03 31.45
N ASN A 309 20.60 6.76 31.88
CA ASN A 309 20.03 6.33 33.17
C ASN A 309 20.54 7.17 34.35
N GLY A 310 19.61 7.81 35.07
CA GLY A 310 19.88 8.78 36.13
C GLY A 310 20.74 9.97 35.70
N LYS A 311 20.56 10.50 34.48
CA LYS A 311 21.27 11.67 33.93
C LYS A 311 20.27 12.70 33.39
N GLY A 312 20.59 13.98 33.56
CA GLY A 312 19.72 15.07 33.10
C GLY A 312 18.38 15.14 33.82
N ALA A 313 17.36 15.66 33.13
CA ALA A 313 16.03 15.81 33.69
C ALA A 313 15.28 14.46 33.77
N LYS A 314 14.45 14.30 34.81
CA LYS A 314 13.51 13.18 34.91
C LYS A 314 12.36 13.41 33.92
N SER A 315 12.02 12.40 33.14
CA SER A 315 10.89 12.48 32.22
C SER A 315 9.54 12.45 32.96
N PRO A 316 8.48 13.04 32.37
CA PRO A 316 7.11 12.81 32.79
C PRO A 316 6.76 11.31 32.74
N LYS A 317 5.99 10.79 33.70
CA LYS A 317 5.60 9.36 33.73
C LYS A 317 4.96 8.83 32.43
N LYS A 318 4.26 9.70 31.68
CA LYS A 318 3.65 9.41 30.37
C LYS A 318 4.66 9.20 29.23
N TRP A 319 5.94 9.45 29.45
CA TRP A 319 7.02 9.24 28.48
C TRP A 319 7.70 7.87 28.63
N VAL A 320 7.36 7.12 29.68
CA VAL A 320 7.87 5.74 29.87
C VAL A 320 7.24 4.83 28.81
N GLY A 321 8.02 3.87 28.31
CA GLY A 321 7.60 2.78 27.43
C GLY A 321 8.03 1.41 28.01
N GLU A 322 8.29 0.43 27.16
CA GLU A 322 8.69 -0.94 27.58
C GLU A 322 10.14 -1.31 27.18
N LEU A 323 11.00 -0.32 26.90
CA LEU A 323 12.40 -0.57 26.58
C LEU A 323 13.20 -1.00 27.82
N GLU A 324 13.39 -2.31 27.95
CA GLU A 324 14.22 -2.93 28.98
C GLU A 324 15.62 -2.29 29.12
N GLY A 325 16.02 -2.00 30.36
CA GLY A 325 17.34 -1.46 30.68
C GLY A 325 17.44 0.07 30.62
N TYR A 326 16.38 0.77 30.21
CA TYR A 326 16.31 2.23 30.16
C TYR A 326 15.29 2.78 31.16
N ASP A 327 15.67 3.77 31.96
CA ASP A 327 14.80 4.39 32.98
C ASP A 327 14.02 5.62 32.47
N TYR A 328 14.09 5.89 31.16
CA TYR A 328 13.49 7.05 30.48
C TYR A 328 14.00 8.42 30.94
N SER A 329 15.19 8.49 31.56
CA SER A 329 15.88 9.76 31.82
C SER A 329 16.19 10.52 30.54
N ILE A 330 15.92 11.83 30.52
CA ILE A 330 16.00 12.66 29.30
C ILE A 330 17.44 12.86 28.82
N GLY A 331 18.41 12.83 29.75
CA GLY A 331 19.76 13.31 29.47
C GLY A 331 19.85 14.85 29.40
N PRO A 332 20.94 15.40 28.86
CA PRO A 332 22.08 14.68 28.28
C PRO A 332 22.97 13.99 29.32
N ASN A 333 23.93 13.19 28.86
CA ASN A 333 25.03 12.68 29.68
C ASN A 333 26.37 13.21 29.11
N PRO A 334 27.04 14.18 29.76
CA PRO A 334 28.23 14.85 29.23
C PRO A 334 29.51 13.98 29.21
N LYS A 335 29.39 12.68 29.49
CA LYS A 335 30.47 11.70 29.34
C LYS A 335 30.41 10.93 28.02
N VAL A 336 29.28 10.97 27.31
CA VAL A 336 29.10 10.27 26.04
C VAL A 336 28.46 11.16 24.98
N GLN A 337 28.78 10.89 23.73
CA GLN A 337 28.24 11.57 22.56
C GLN A 337 27.92 10.55 21.48
N LEU A 338 27.00 10.87 20.59
CA LEU A 338 26.72 10.08 19.40
C LEU A 338 27.38 10.75 18.20
N ASN A 339 28.10 9.96 17.41
CA ASN A 339 28.38 10.26 16.01
C ASN A 339 27.27 9.63 15.16
N LEU A 340 26.59 10.45 14.36
CA LEU A 340 25.51 10.06 13.46
C LEU A 340 25.90 10.51 12.04
N TYR A 341 26.09 9.53 11.16
CA TYR A 341 26.39 9.73 9.75
C TYR A 341 25.25 9.18 8.88
N ASN A 342 24.72 10.01 7.99
CA ASN A 342 23.77 9.63 6.96
C ASN A 342 24.22 10.23 5.63
N ASN A 343 24.30 9.40 4.59
CA ASN A 343 24.65 9.79 3.24
C ASN A 343 23.75 9.02 2.27
N GLN A 344 22.89 9.74 1.57
CA GLN A 344 21.91 9.23 0.61
C GLN A 344 22.19 9.80 -0.77
N ILE A 345 21.84 9.04 -1.80
CA ILE A 345 21.83 9.49 -3.19
C ILE A 345 20.51 10.18 -3.45
N TYR A 346 20.57 11.37 -4.05
CA TYR A 346 19.41 12.16 -4.45
C TYR A 346 19.43 12.38 -5.96
N ASN A 347 18.34 12.00 -6.64
CA ASN A 347 18.29 11.95 -8.08
C ASN A 347 16.84 12.05 -8.59
N ILE A 348 16.69 12.64 -9.78
CA ILE A 348 15.43 12.55 -10.53
C ILE A 348 15.31 11.14 -11.07
N THR A 349 14.19 10.49 -10.81
CA THR A 349 13.94 9.08 -11.12
C THR A 349 12.50 8.90 -11.60
N PRO A 350 12.25 8.13 -12.68
CA PRO A 350 10.90 7.82 -13.11
C PRO A 350 10.14 6.96 -12.09
N ILE A 351 8.89 7.31 -11.82
CA ILE A 351 7.88 6.47 -11.16
C ILE A 351 6.74 6.19 -12.12
N TRP A 352 6.03 5.07 -11.94
CA TRP A 352 5.06 4.58 -12.92
C TRP A 352 3.68 4.30 -12.33
N ASN A 353 2.72 5.19 -12.59
CA ASN A 353 1.32 4.95 -12.26
C ASN A 353 0.68 4.07 -13.33
N VAL A 354 0.00 3.00 -12.94
CA VAL A 354 -0.75 2.13 -13.85
C VAL A 354 -2.25 2.41 -13.70
N TYR A 355 -2.97 2.58 -14.80
CA TYR A 355 -4.42 2.70 -14.78
C TYR A 355 -5.10 1.56 -15.53
N GLY A 356 -6.32 1.21 -15.14
CA GLY A 356 -7.18 0.25 -15.83
C GLY A 356 -8.63 0.73 -15.84
N GLU A 357 -9.19 1.02 -17.01
CA GLU A 357 -10.54 1.55 -17.15
C GLU A 357 -11.57 0.51 -17.61
N PHE A 358 -12.67 0.44 -16.86
CA PHE A 358 -13.94 -0.14 -17.28
C PHE A 358 -14.89 1.00 -17.68
N GLU A 359 -14.91 1.34 -18.97
CA GLU A 359 -15.73 2.42 -19.53
C GLU A 359 -17.22 2.24 -19.22
N GLY A 360 -17.85 3.32 -18.75
CA GLY A 360 -19.30 3.39 -18.53
C GLY A 360 -20.04 4.24 -19.55
N GLU A 361 -21.37 4.19 -19.47
CA GLU A 361 -22.29 4.99 -20.30
C GLU A 361 -22.13 6.50 -20.04
N SER A 362 -21.93 6.90 -18.78
CA SER A 362 -21.52 8.24 -18.39
C SER A 362 -20.00 8.37 -18.47
N LYS A 363 -19.51 9.23 -19.38
CA LYS A 363 -18.08 9.57 -19.53
C LYS A 363 -17.64 10.75 -18.65
N ASP A 364 -18.58 11.31 -17.88
CA ASP A 364 -18.37 12.48 -17.02
C ASP A 364 -18.42 12.12 -15.53
N GLU A 365 -18.60 10.85 -15.18
CA GLU A 365 -18.54 10.35 -13.80
C GLU A 365 -17.59 9.16 -13.71
N VAL A 366 -16.58 9.27 -12.85
CA VAL A 366 -15.54 8.27 -12.60
C VAL A 366 -15.57 7.84 -11.14
N ILE A 367 -15.55 6.54 -10.88
CA ILE A 367 -15.21 5.97 -9.58
C ILE A 367 -13.75 5.53 -9.66
N LEU A 368 -12.88 6.15 -8.86
CA LEU A 368 -11.45 5.85 -8.81
C LEU A 368 -11.17 4.88 -7.66
N ILE A 369 -10.52 3.75 -7.94
CA ILE A 369 -10.12 2.76 -6.94
C ILE A 369 -8.60 2.65 -6.97
N GLY A 370 -7.94 3.05 -5.89
CA GLY A 370 -6.49 3.19 -5.81
C GLY A 370 -5.84 2.26 -4.78
N ASN A 371 -4.58 1.91 -5.04
CA ASN A 371 -3.64 1.34 -4.07
C ASN A 371 -2.22 1.60 -4.58
N HIS A 372 -1.24 1.81 -3.70
CA HIS A 372 0.15 1.93 -4.12
C HIS A 372 0.81 0.56 -4.26
N ARG A 373 1.95 0.55 -4.95
CA ARG A 373 2.66 -0.66 -5.35
C ARG A 373 4.15 -0.60 -4.98
N ASP A 374 4.64 0.57 -4.63
CA ASP A 374 5.97 0.67 -4.04
C ASP A 374 5.95 0.34 -2.54
N ALA A 375 7.02 -0.27 -2.06
CA ALA A 375 7.21 -0.69 -0.68
C ALA A 375 8.67 -0.51 -0.25
N TRP A 376 8.94 -0.22 1.02
CA TRP A 376 10.34 -0.13 1.52
C TRP A 376 11.17 -1.41 1.34
N VAL A 377 10.53 -2.58 1.38
CA VAL A 377 11.16 -3.91 1.24
C VAL A 377 10.26 -4.75 0.32
N THR A 378 9.77 -5.93 0.75
CA THR A 378 8.90 -6.82 -0.04
C THR A 378 7.40 -6.54 0.14
N GLY A 379 7.02 -5.69 1.09
CA GLY A 379 5.69 -5.06 1.14
C GLY A 379 4.46 -5.96 1.36
N ALA A 380 4.59 -7.09 2.07
CA ALA A 380 3.54 -8.12 2.12
C ALA A 380 2.19 -7.70 2.77
N SER A 381 2.20 -6.72 3.68
CA SER A 381 0.97 -6.08 4.18
C SER A 381 0.79 -4.76 3.44
N ASP A 382 1.67 -3.81 3.78
CA ASP A 382 1.82 -2.50 3.18
C ASP A 382 2.75 -2.58 1.94
N PRO A 383 2.25 -2.43 0.69
CA PRO A 383 0.86 -2.27 0.26
C PRO A 383 0.27 -3.50 -0.44
N HIS A 384 1.02 -4.60 -0.54
CA HIS A 384 0.67 -5.65 -1.49
C HIS A 384 -0.52 -6.51 -1.09
N SER A 385 -0.98 -6.41 0.17
CA SER A 385 -2.28 -6.92 0.55
C SER A 385 -3.43 -6.19 -0.17
N GLY A 386 -3.33 -4.87 -0.38
CA GLY A 386 -4.27 -4.12 -1.23
C GLY A 386 -3.99 -4.30 -2.72
N SER A 387 -2.73 -4.44 -3.14
CA SER A 387 -2.41 -4.71 -4.56
C SER A 387 -3.02 -6.03 -5.03
N ALA A 388 -3.00 -7.06 -4.19
CA ALA A 388 -3.67 -8.33 -4.45
C ALA A 388 -5.20 -8.18 -4.57
N VAL A 389 -5.82 -7.37 -3.69
CA VAL A 389 -7.27 -7.08 -3.75
C VAL A 389 -7.63 -6.26 -5.01
N LEU A 390 -6.78 -5.31 -5.42
CA LEU A 390 -7.01 -4.51 -6.63
C LEU A 390 -7.05 -5.38 -7.90
N ILE A 391 -6.22 -6.43 -7.97
CA ILE A 391 -6.24 -7.41 -9.06
C ILE A 391 -7.51 -8.29 -9.02
N GLU A 392 -7.97 -8.71 -7.84
CA GLU A 392 -9.24 -9.45 -7.71
C GLU A 392 -10.47 -8.59 -8.05
N VAL A 393 -10.44 -7.29 -7.71
CA VAL A 393 -11.46 -6.33 -8.15
C VAL A 393 -11.45 -6.20 -9.67
N ALA A 394 -10.28 -6.10 -10.30
CA ALA A 394 -10.18 -6.10 -11.77
C ALA A 394 -10.80 -7.37 -12.39
N ARG A 395 -10.50 -8.55 -11.83
CA ARG A 395 -11.05 -9.84 -12.28
C ARG A 395 -12.58 -9.88 -12.18
N ALA A 396 -13.14 -9.48 -11.05
CA ALA A 396 -14.59 -9.45 -10.84
C ALA A 396 -15.30 -8.45 -11.77
N LEU A 397 -14.73 -7.26 -11.98
CA LEU A 397 -15.25 -6.27 -12.94
C LEU A 397 -15.16 -6.79 -14.39
N GLY A 398 -14.08 -7.50 -14.73
CA GLY A 398 -13.91 -8.20 -16.01
C GLY A 398 -15.00 -9.23 -16.26
N LYS A 399 -15.30 -10.06 -15.25
CA LYS A 399 -16.39 -11.04 -15.32
C LYS A 399 -17.76 -10.38 -15.49
N LEU A 400 -18.03 -9.30 -14.77
CA LEU A 400 -19.27 -8.53 -14.90
C LEU A 400 -19.39 -7.90 -16.30
N LYS A 401 -18.32 -7.34 -16.84
CA LYS A 401 -18.28 -6.85 -18.23
C LYS A 401 -18.57 -7.97 -19.23
N ALA A 402 -17.97 -9.14 -19.04
CA ALA A 402 -18.16 -10.32 -19.89
C ALA A 402 -19.59 -10.90 -19.83
N SER A 403 -20.35 -10.66 -18.75
CA SER A 403 -21.77 -11.03 -18.68
C SER A 403 -22.69 -10.10 -19.52
N GLY A 404 -22.11 -9.09 -20.19
CA GLY A 404 -22.84 -8.11 -20.99
C GLY A 404 -23.31 -6.88 -20.21
N TYR A 405 -22.95 -6.76 -18.93
CA TYR A 405 -23.33 -5.63 -18.10
C TYR A 405 -22.80 -4.30 -18.67
N LYS A 406 -23.61 -3.25 -18.56
CA LYS A 406 -23.24 -1.88 -18.92
C LYS A 406 -23.02 -1.08 -17.65
N PHE A 407 -21.78 -0.68 -17.42
CA PHE A 407 -21.45 0.20 -16.30
C PHE A 407 -22.10 1.56 -16.55
N LYS A 408 -22.82 2.10 -15.56
CA LYS A 408 -23.42 3.44 -15.68
C LYS A 408 -22.36 4.56 -15.66
N ARG A 409 -21.22 4.29 -15.03
CA ARG A 409 -20.10 5.20 -14.80
C ARG A 409 -18.81 4.48 -15.10
N THR A 410 -17.78 5.21 -15.50
CA THR A 410 -16.45 4.61 -15.66
C THR A 410 -15.89 4.22 -14.29
N ILE A 411 -15.35 3.02 -14.18
CA ILE A 411 -14.55 2.60 -13.03
C ILE A 411 -13.08 2.63 -13.48
N ARG A 412 -12.27 3.47 -12.85
CA ARG A 412 -10.83 3.54 -13.08
C ARG A 412 -10.11 2.90 -11.89
N LEU A 413 -9.39 1.83 -12.15
CA LEU A 413 -8.42 1.27 -11.21
C LEU A 413 -7.10 2.03 -11.37
N ALA A 414 -6.39 2.26 -10.27
CA ALA A 414 -5.08 2.91 -10.26
C ALA A 414 -4.12 2.21 -9.31
N SER A 415 -2.94 1.86 -9.82
CA SER A 415 -1.81 1.34 -9.05
C SER A 415 -0.71 2.39 -9.01
N TRP A 416 -0.62 3.09 -7.89
CA TRP A 416 0.29 4.21 -7.67
C TRP A 416 1.72 3.74 -7.39
N ASP A 417 2.69 4.63 -7.65
CA ASP A 417 4.11 4.46 -7.33
C ASP A 417 4.58 5.69 -6.53
N GLY A 418 5.63 5.54 -5.74
CA GLY A 418 6.14 6.58 -4.84
C GLY A 418 5.22 7.02 -3.70
N GLU A 419 4.30 6.18 -3.23
CA GLU A 419 3.58 6.52 -1.99
C GLU A 419 4.55 6.64 -0.81
N GLU A 420 5.43 5.65 -0.66
CA GLU A 420 6.23 5.45 0.56
C GLU A 420 7.17 6.64 0.83
N GLN A 421 7.72 7.23 -0.24
CA GLN A 421 8.56 8.42 -0.11
C GLN A 421 7.76 9.71 0.07
N GLY A 422 6.50 9.84 -0.36
CA GLY A 422 5.83 11.15 -0.29
C GLY A 422 4.42 11.30 -0.88
N LEU A 423 3.65 10.22 -1.02
CA LEU A 423 2.39 10.21 -1.80
C LEU A 423 2.60 10.64 -3.26
N LEU A 424 3.78 10.37 -3.82
CA LEU A 424 4.27 10.97 -5.07
C LEU A 424 3.31 10.71 -6.22
N GLY A 425 3.17 9.47 -6.70
CA GLY A 425 2.38 9.15 -7.88
C GLY A 425 0.91 9.59 -7.80
N LEU A 426 0.27 9.48 -6.64
CA LEU A 426 -1.09 9.97 -6.45
C LEU A 426 -1.16 11.50 -6.52
N THR A 427 -0.18 12.21 -5.95
CA THR A 427 -0.13 13.68 -5.98
C THR A 427 0.19 14.19 -7.38
N GLU A 428 1.19 13.63 -8.06
CA GLU A 428 1.54 13.96 -9.44
C GLU A 428 0.34 13.77 -10.39
N ALA A 429 -0.39 12.65 -10.25
CA ALA A 429 -1.62 12.41 -11.00
C ALA A 429 -2.73 13.40 -10.62
N GLY A 430 -2.87 13.74 -9.33
CA GLY A 430 -3.81 14.74 -8.84
C GLY A 430 -3.55 16.15 -9.36
N GLU A 431 -2.29 16.50 -9.62
CA GLU A 431 -1.90 17.77 -10.23
C GLU A 431 -2.10 17.75 -11.76
N ASN A 432 -1.63 16.70 -12.44
CA ASN A 432 -1.77 16.50 -13.88
C ASN A 432 -3.24 16.48 -14.34
N PHE A 433 -4.06 15.64 -13.68
CA PHE A 433 -5.47 15.47 -13.97
C PHE A 433 -6.39 16.33 -13.10
N SER A 434 -5.85 17.34 -12.41
CA SER A 434 -6.58 18.20 -11.45
C SER A 434 -7.98 18.63 -11.92
N LYS A 435 -8.11 19.13 -13.16
CA LYS A 435 -9.39 19.52 -13.75
C LYS A 435 -10.36 18.35 -13.98
N GLU A 436 -9.84 17.19 -14.39
CA GLU A 436 -10.64 15.99 -14.59
C GLU A 436 -11.10 15.42 -13.25
N PHE A 437 -10.19 15.27 -12.28
CA PHE A 437 -10.52 14.72 -10.97
C PHE A 437 -11.56 15.60 -10.24
N GLN A 438 -11.40 16.92 -10.26
CA GLN A 438 -12.36 17.85 -9.66
C GLN A 438 -13.75 17.86 -10.34
N SER A 439 -13.83 17.54 -11.64
CA SER A 439 -15.09 17.62 -12.39
C SER A 439 -15.79 16.27 -12.61
N LYS A 440 -15.04 15.15 -12.57
CA LYS A 440 -15.53 13.82 -12.91
C LYS A 440 -15.39 12.77 -11.81
N VAL A 441 -14.40 12.84 -10.93
CA VAL A 441 -14.21 11.80 -9.91
C VAL A 441 -15.22 12.01 -8.78
N ILE A 442 -16.25 11.16 -8.74
CA ILE A 442 -17.33 11.24 -7.76
C ILE A 442 -16.99 10.56 -6.43
N ALA A 443 -16.01 9.65 -6.44
CA ALA A 443 -15.52 8.92 -5.27
C ALA A 443 -14.11 8.38 -5.53
N TYR A 444 -13.27 8.42 -4.49
CA TYR A 444 -11.98 7.73 -4.42
C TYR A 444 -12.05 6.65 -3.32
N LEU A 445 -11.72 5.41 -3.66
CA LEU A 445 -11.64 4.28 -2.74
C LEU A 445 -10.18 3.81 -2.67
N ASN A 446 -9.53 3.94 -1.50
CA ASN A 446 -8.17 3.47 -1.29
C ASN A 446 -8.16 2.05 -0.71
N LEU A 447 -7.30 1.16 -1.21
CA LEU A 447 -7.20 -0.24 -0.78
C LEU A 447 -5.91 -0.60 -0.03
N ASP A 448 -4.81 0.17 -0.24
CA ASP A 448 -3.58 0.20 0.59
C ASP A 448 -3.25 -1.12 1.31
N SER A 449 -3.43 -1.18 2.62
CA SER A 449 -3.18 -2.33 3.47
C SER A 449 -4.53 -2.98 3.82
N SER A 450 -4.96 -3.96 3.02
CA SER A 450 -6.22 -4.67 3.25
C SER A 450 -6.18 -5.62 4.47
N LEU A 451 -4.98 -5.90 5.01
CA LEU A 451 -4.75 -6.78 6.15
C LEU A 451 -3.70 -6.20 7.13
N GLN A 452 -4.16 -5.50 8.17
CA GLN A 452 -3.34 -4.97 9.27
C GLN A 452 -3.64 -5.67 10.61
N ILE A 453 -3.40 -6.98 10.67
CA ILE A 453 -3.64 -7.93 11.81
C ILE A 453 -5.05 -8.52 11.85
N CYS A 454 -5.16 -9.80 11.45
CA CYS A 454 -6.34 -10.63 11.70
C CYS A 454 -6.27 -11.31 13.08
N TYR A 455 -6.80 -10.67 14.13
CA TYR A 455 -7.22 -11.41 15.32
C TYR A 455 -8.47 -12.23 15.02
N ILE A 456 -8.30 -13.46 14.51
CA ILE A 456 -9.36 -14.47 14.52
C ILE A 456 -9.53 -15.01 15.95
N GLN A 457 -10.02 -14.16 16.86
CA GLN A 457 -10.89 -14.69 17.90
C GLN A 457 -12.18 -15.15 17.20
N ARG A 458 -12.60 -16.39 17.47
CA ARG A 458 -13.87 -16.90 16.93
C ARG A 458 -15.01 -16.02 17.47
N LYS A 459 -15.60 -15.23 16.57
CA LYS A 459 -16.68 -14.23 16.70
C LYS A 459 -16.18 -12.79 16.78
N VAL A 460 -16.79 -11.96 15.92
CA VAL A 460 -16.63 -10.50 15.74
C VAL A 460 -15.35 -10.10 15.00
N LEU A 461 -15.50 -9.90 13.69
CA LEU A 461 -14.61 -9.06 12.90
C LEU A 461 -14.84 -7.60 13.34
N VAL A 462 -13.84 -6.96 13.94
CA VAL A 462 -13.80 -5.50 14.10
C VAL A 462 -12.74 -4.98 13.14
N LEU A 463 -13.18 -4.32 12.07
CA LEU A 463 -12.32 -3.46 11.27
C LEU A 463 -12.13 -2.16 12.06
N TYR A 464 -10.90 -1.70 12.19
CA TYR A 464 -10.52 -0.38 12.70
C TYR A 464 -10.00 0.47 11.55
#